data_AF-A0A1L7UDX2-F1
#
_entry.id   AF-A0A1L7UDX2-F1
#
_cell.length_a   1.000
_cell.length_b   1.000
_cell.length_c   1.000
_cell.angle_alpha   90.00
_cell.angle_beta   90.00
_cell.angle_gamma   90.00
#
_symmetry.space_group_name_H-M   'P 1'
#
loop_
_entity.id
_entity.type
_entity.pdbx_description
1 polymer ?
#
loop_
_entity_poly.entity_id
_entity_poly.type
_entity_poly.pdbx_seq_one_letter_code
_entity_poly.pdbx_strand_id
1 'polypeptide(L)'
;MPRNKDFKNKREIETEIRTTKTSLETVTKLRESEDWVAIDEYWFKLAAGGIVTSSPAQYNNAEKAMAQQQSYEHENNEERALKDKERLQREEKKLEKRLEELEDFNKQWTGPD
;
A
#
# COMPACT_ATOMS: atom_id res chain seq x y z
N MET A 1 12.83 1.72 4.01
CA MET A 1 11.72 1.71 5.00
C MET A 1 11.64 3.10 5.62
N PRO A 2 10.61 3.92 5.38
CA PRO A 2 10.50 5.21 6.05
C PRO A 2 9.54 5.19 7.25
N ARG A 3 10.10 5.68 8.38
CA ARG A 3 9.53 6.22 9.62
C ARG A 3 8.70 5.29 10.53
N ASN A 4 9.31 4.92 11.66
CA ASN A 4 8.61 4.81 12.94
C ASN A 4 7.81 6.10 13.13
N LYS A 5 6.51 6.03 12.87
CA LYS A 5 5.56 7.07 13.26
C LYS A 5 5.60 7.11 14.78
N ASP A 6 5.97 8.25 15.35
CA ASP A 6 5.92 8.45 16.79
C ASP A 6 4.46 8.51 17.21
N PHE A 7 3.93 7.37 17.66
CA PHE A 7 2.55 7.28 18.17
C PHE A 7 2.44 8.09 19.45
N LYS A 8 1.40 8.93 19.55
CA LYS A 8 1.17 9.78 20.73
C LYS A 8 0.28 9.14 21.77
N ASN A 9 -0.60 8.23 21.33
CA ASN A 9 -1.53 7.51 22.17
C ASN A 9 -1.81 6.12 21.58
N LYS A 10 -2.39 5.24 22.38
CA LYS A 10 -2.71 3.87 21.99
C LYS A 10 -3.73 3.82 20.86
N ARG A 11 -4.69 4.74 20.85
CA ARG A 11 -5.70 4.84 19.78
C ARG A 11 -5.09 5.05 18.39
N GLU A 12 -3.99 5.79 18.26
CA GLU A 12 -3.28 5.96 16.98
C GLU A 12 -2.66 4.64 16.52
N ILE A 13 -2.14 3.82 17.43
CA ILE A 13 -1.61 2.47 17.14
C ILE A 13 -2.75 1.56 16.67
N GLU A 14 -3.87 1.54 17.40
CA GLU A 14 -5.05 0.73 17.03
C GLU A 14 -5.64 1.14 15.67
N THR A 15 -5.62 2.43 15.35
CA THR A 15 -6.06 2.95 14.05
C THR A 15 -5.13 2.50 12.93
N GLU A 16 -3.82 2.51 13.19
CA GLU A 16 -2.83 2.00 12.24
C GLU A 16 -2.98 0.48 12.03
N ILE A 17 -3.20 -0.30 13.10
CA ILE A 17 -3.51 -1.74 13.03
C ILE A 17 -4.75 -1.96 12.15
N ARG A 18 -5.84 -1.23 12.39
CA ARG A 18 -7.07 -1.36 11.59
C ARG A 18 -6.82 -1.04 10.12
N THR A 19 -6.13 0.05 9.84
CA THR A 19 -5.79 0.47 8.47
C THR A 19 -4.92 -0.59 7.78
N THR A 20 -3.92 -1.13 8.48
CA THR A 20 -3.05 -2.19 7.99
C THR A 20 -3.83 -3.47 7.67
N LYS A 21 -4.79 -3.86 8.52
CA LYS A 21 -5.70 -5.00 8.26
C LYS A 21 -6.54 -4.78 7.00
N THR A 22 -7.14 -3.60 6.83
CA THR A 22 -7.92 -3.27 5.62
C THR A 22 -7.06 -3.29 4.35
N SER A 23 -5.83 -2.76 4.43
CA SER A 23 -4.89 -2.84 3.30
C SER A 23 -4.51 -4.28 2.98
N LEU A 24 -4.27 -5.11 3.99
CA LEU A 24 -3.96 -6.54 3.81
C LEU A 24 -5.11 -7.28 3.12
N GLU A 25 -6.35 -7.11 3.60
CA GLU A 25 -7.54 -7.68 2.97
C GLU A 25 -7.69 -7.24 1.50
N THR A 26 -7.37 -5.99 1.20
CA THR A 26 -7.41 -5.45 -0.16
C THR A 26 -6.36 -6.12 -1.05
N VAL A 27 -5.12 -6.23 -0.58
CA VAL A 27 -4.03 -6.88 -1.33
C VAL A 27 -4.31 -8.36 -1.57
N THR A 28 -4.81 -9.08 -0.56
CA THR A 28 -5.14 -10.51 -0.70
C THR A 28 -6.24 -10.71 -1.75
N LYS A 29 -7.31 -9.88 -1.72
CA LYS A 29 -8.37 -9.92 -2.73
C LYS A 29 -7.84 -9.60 -4.13
N LEU A 30 -7.01 -8.57 -4.27
CA LEU A 30 -6.45 -8.18 -5.56
C LEU A 30 -5.51 -9.25 -6.14
N ARG A 31 -4.72 -9.92 -5.30
CA ARG A 31 -3.82 -11.01 -5.70
C ARG A 31 -4.58 -12.21 -6.27
N GLU A 32 -5.75 -12.50 -5.71
CA GLU A 32 -6.63 -13.59 -6.14
C GLU A 32 -7.52 -13.19 -7.32
N SER A 33 -7.66 -11.89 -7.58
CA SER A 33 -8.42 -11.36 -8.71
C SER A 33 -7.62 -11.32 -10.01
N GLU A 34 -8.34 -11.38 -11.13
CA GLU A 34 -7.81 -11.06 -12.47
C GLU A 34 -8.21 -9.64 -12.91
N ASP A 35 -8.65 -8.80 -11.97
CA ASP A 35 -9.06 -7.42 -12.23
C ASP A 35 -7.83 -6.50 -12.29
N TRP A 36 -7.22 -6.47 -13.48
CA TRP A 36 -6.01 -5.69 -13.76
C TRP A 36 -6.22 -4.18 -13.55
N VAL A 37 -7.44 -3.67 -13.76
CA VAL A 37 -7.77 -2.27 -13.53
C VAL A 37 -7.73 -1.96 -12.04
N ALA A 38 -8.30 -2.83 -11.21
CA ALA A 38 -8.26 -2.67 -9.76
C ALA A 38 -6.83 -2.80 -9.19
N ILE A 39 -5.99 -3.66 -9.77
CA ILE A 39 -4.56 -3.81 -9.41
C ILE A 39 -3.78 -2.53 -9.77
N ASP A 40 -3.99 -1.99 -10.99
CA ASP A 40 -3.35 -0.75 -11.42
C ASP A 40 -3.77 0.43 -10.54
N GLU A 41 -5.07 0.57 -10.24
CA GLU A 41 -5.57 1.60 -9.33
C GLU A 41 -4.99 1.49 -7.93
N TYR A 42 -4.77 0.28 -7.43
CA TYR A 42 -4.16 0.08 -6.12
C TYR A 42 -2.72 0.57 -6.09
N TRP A 43 -1.91 0.19 -7.08
CA TRP A 43 -0.54 0.70 -7.21
C TRP A 43 -0.50 2.20 -7.43
N PHE A 44 -1.48 2.72 -8.17
CA PHE A 44 -1.67 4.14 -8.36
C PHE A 44 -1.89 4.86 -7.01
N LYS A 45 -2.86 4.40 -6.22
CA LYS A 45 -3.17 4.94 -4.89
C LYS A 45 -1.98 4.86 -3.93
N LEU A 46 -1.20 3.77 -3.95
CA LEU A 46 0.01 3.64 -3.14
C LEU A 46 1.10 4.65 -3.53
N ALA A 47 1.39 4.79 -4.83
CA ALA A 47 2.37 5.76 -5.30
C ALA A 47 1.92 7.19 -4.97
N ALA A 48 0.64 7.47 -5.18
CA ALA A 48 0.07 8.77 -4.94
C ALA A 48 -0.04 9.11 -3.44
N GLY A 49 -0.26 8.12 -2.56
CA GLY A 49 -0.17 8.29 -1.10
C GLY A 49 1.23 8.73 -0.62
N GLY A 50 2.29 8.36 -1.35
CA GLY A 50 3.63 8.91 -1.16
C GLY A 50 3.77 10.37 -1.62
N ILE A 51 3.07 10.74 -2.69
CA ILE A 51 3.09 12.09 -3.30
C ILE A 51 2.18 13.07 -2.55
N VAL A 52 1.13 12.63 -1.86
CA VAL A 52 0.22 13.49 -1.07
C VAL A 52 0.95 14.17 0.11
N THR A 53 2.16 13.73 0.47
CA THR A 53 3.03 14.48 1.38
C THR A 53 3.73 15.70 0.74
N SER A 54 3.57 15.89 -0.57
CA SER A 54 4.15 16.97 -1.38
C SER A 54 3.13 17.49 -2.40
N SER A 55 2.46 18.61 -2.07
CA SER A 55 1.66 19.52 -2.92
C SER A 55 0.62 18.92 -3.93
N PRO A 56 -0.66 19.34 -3.90
CA PRO A 56 -1.73 18.86 -4.80
C PRO A 56 -1.46 18.95 -6.31
N ALA A 57 -0.63 19.89 -6.76
CA ALA A 57 -0.28 20.04 -8.18
C ALA A 57 0.65 18.92 -8.71
N GLN A 58 1.43 18.29 -7.83
CA GLN A 58 2.32 17.19 -8.20
C GLN A 58 1.56 15.87 -8.37
N TYR A 59 0.46 15.69 -7.63
CA TYR A 59 -0.44 14.54 -7.74
C TYR A 59 -1.00 14.38 -9.16
N ASN A 60 -1.58 15.45 -9.71
CA ASN A 60 -2.25 15.43 -11.02
C ASN A 60 -1.26 15.20 -12.19
N ASN A 61 -0.01 15.67 -12.05
CA ASN A 61 1.04 15.41 -13.04
C ASN A 61 1.62 13.99 -12.92
N ALA A 62 1.66 13.42 -11.71
CA ALA A 62 2.06 12.03 -11.51
C ALA A 62 1.00 11.04 -11.99
N GLU A 63 -0.30 11.35 -11.82
CA GLU A 63 -1.38 10.52 -12.42
C GLU A 63 -1.22 10.42 -13.93
N LYS A 64 -0.99 11.56 -14.58
CA LYS A 64 -0.83 11.63 -16.03
C LYS A 64 0.46 10.96 -16.53
N ALA A 65 1.56 11.12 -15.81
CA ALA A 65 2.85 10.52 -16.19
C ALA A 65 2.83 8.99 -16.05
N MET A 66 2.24 8.45 -14.97
CA MET A 66 2.12 7.01 -14.78
C MET A 66 1.07 6.39 -15.72
N ALA A 67 -0.07 7.06 -15.95
CA ALA A 67 -1.04 6.62 -16.95
C ALA A 67 -0.43 6.61 -18.37
N GLN A 68 0.43 7.58 -18.71
CA GLN A 68 1.19 7.56 -19.96
C GLN A 68 2.19 6.39 -20.00
N GLN A 69 2.96 6.13 -18.93
CA GLN A 69 3.88 4.99 -18.90
C GLN A 69 3.17 3.64 -19.05
N GLN A 70 2.01 3.47 -18.38
CA GLN A 70 1.19 2.26 -18.52
C GLN A 70 0.67 2.06 -19.95
N SER A 71 0.46 3.15 -20.71
CA SER A 71 0.03 3.07 -22.11
C SER A 71 1.16 2.67 -23.09
N TYR A 72 2.43 2.88 -22.72
CA TYR A 72 3.57 2.55 -23.58
C TYR A 72 4.13 1.13 -23.35
N GLU A 73 3.81 0.48 -22.23
CA GLU A 73 4.24 -0.89 -21.90
C GLU A 73 3.15 -1.96 -22.14
N HIS A 74 2.36 -1.81 -23.19
CA HIS A 74 1.39 -2.83 -23.63
C HIS A 74 2.03 -3.92 -24.52
N GLU A 75 3.22 -4.41 -24.15
CA GLU A 75 3.80 -5.61 -24.73
C GLU A 75 3.98 -6.67 -23.62
N ASN A 76 3.20 -7.74 -23.74
CA ASN A 76 3.17 -8.98 -22.94
C ASN A 76 2.34 -8.97 -21.62
N ASN A 77 1.03 -9.16 -21.76
CA ASN A 77 0.03 -9.13 -20.67
C ASN A 77 0.24 -10.23 -19.60
N GLU A 78 0.77 -11.40 -19.98
CA GLU A 78 1.03 -12.52 -19.04
C GLU A 78 2.24 -12.25 -18.15
N GLU A 79 3.29 -11.64 -18.70
CA GLU A 79 4.48 -11.27 -17.92
C GLU A 79 4.19 -10.14 -16.94
N ARG A 80 3.33 -9.19 -17.34
CA ARG A 80 2.79 -8.15 -16.47
C ARG A 80 1.97 -8.75 -15.32
N ALA A 81 1.04 -9.65 -15.64
CA ALA A 81 0.23 -10.36 -14.66
C ALA A 81 1.06 -11.11 -13.62
N LEU A 82 2.12 -11.81 -14.06
CA LEU A 82 3.06 -12.51 -13.18
C LEU A 82 3.82 -11.51 -12.29
N LYS A 83 4.36 -10.43 -12.86
CA LYS A 83 5.05 -9.38 -12.12
C LYS A 83 4.16 -8.75 -11.07
N ASP A 84 2.90 -8.45 -11.39
CA ASP A 84 1.95 -7.84 -10.46
C ASP A 84 1.55 -8.79 -9.34
N LYS A 85 1.34 -10.09 -9.63
CA LYS A 85 1.12 -11.11 -8.59
C LYS A 85 2.31 -11.21 -7.64
N GLU A 86 3.54 -11.25 -8.14
CA GLU A 86 4.75 -11.23 -7.31
C GLU A 86 4.88 -9.93 -6.50
N ARG A 87 4.46 -8.81 -7.07
CA ARG A 87 4.48 -7.49 -6.41
C ARG A 87 3.46 -7.43 -5.27
N LEU A 88 2.25 -7.92 -5.50
CA LEU A 88 1.19 -8.03 -4.49
C LEU A 88 1.60 -8.99 -3.37
N GLN A 89 2.18 -10.15 -3.70
CA GLN A 89 2.71 -11.09 -2.70
C GLN A 89 3.81 -10.47 -1.82
N ARG A 90 4.71 -9.66 -2.41
CA ARG A 90 5.72 -8.95 -1.63
C ARG A 90 5.11 -7.89 -0.73
N GLU A 91 4.06 -7.21 -1.19
CA GLU A 91 3.38 -6.18 -0.40
C GLU A 91 2.57 -6.79 0.75
N GLU A 92 1.89 -7.90 0.50
CA GLU A 92 1.19 -8.70 1.50
C GLU A 92 2.15 -9.08 2.65
N LYS A 93 3.31 -9.66 2.33
CA LYS A 93 4.33 -10.01 3.33
C LYS A 93 4.83 -8.81 4.15
N LYS A 94 4.93 -7.62 3.53
CA LYS A 94 5.30 -6.40 4.26
C LYS A 94 4.19 -5.97 5.21
N LEU A 95 2.94 -6.02 4.76
CA LEU A 95 1.77 -5.66 5.57
C LEU A 95 1.58 -6.64 6.73
N GLU A 96 1.76 -7.94 6.51
CA GLU A 96 1.75 -8.97 7.56
C GLU A 96 2.81 -8.67 8.62
N LYS A 97 4.06 -8.46 8.21
CA LYS A 97 5.14 -8.12 9.14
C LYS A 97 4.87 -6.82 9.89
N ARG A 98 4.35 -5.80 9.20
CA ARG A 98 3.99 -4.53 9.83
C ARG A 98 2.86 -4.70 10.84
N LEU A 99 1.88 -5.54 10.53
CA LEU A 99 0.79 -5.84 11.43
C LEU A 99 1.28 -6.54 12.70
N GLU A 100 2.16 -7.53 12.55
CA GLU A 100 2.80 -8.22 13.68
C GLU A 100 3.57 -7.23 14.57
N GLU A 101 4.42 -6.38 13.97
CA GLU A 101 5.16 -5.34 14.69
C GLU A 101 4.23 -4.37 15.44
N LEU A 102 3.12 -3.95 14.83
CA LEU A 102 2.15 -3.04 15.45
C LEU A 102 1.35 -3.71 16.56
N GLU A 103 0.95 -4.96 16.39
CA GLU A 103 0.24 -5.72 17.42
C GLU A 103 1.13 -5.98 18.63
N ASP A 104 2.41 -6.30 18.42
CA ASP A 104 3.37 -6.46 19.50
C ASP A 104 3.71 -5.13 20.18
N PHE A 105 3.85 -4.05 19.41
CA PHE A 105 4.02 -2.71 19.97
C PHE A 105 2.81 -2.27 20.81
N ASN A 106 1.59 -2.56 20.35
CA ASN A 106 0.37 -2.25 21.10
C ASN A 106 0.28 -3.02 22.44
N LYS A 107 0.75 -4.28 22.46
CA LYS A 107 0.82 -5.08 23.71
C LYS A 107 1.86 -4.53 24.69
N GLN A 108 2.97 -4.01 24.18
CA GLN A 108 4.07 -3.45 24.97
C GLN A 108 3.90 -1.96 25.30
N TRP A 109 2.81 -1.33 24.83
CA TRP A 109 2.60 0.10 24.99
C TRP A 109 2.42 0.49 26.47
N THR A 110 3.26 1.43 26.91
CA THR A 110 3.27 1.98 28.28
C THR A 110 2.92 3.47 28.33
N GLY A 111 2.63 4.08 27.18
CA GLY A 111 2.24 5.48 27.06
C GLY A 111 0.75 5.72 27.33
N PRO A 112 0.24 6.93 27.04
CA PRO A 112 -1.18 7.25 27.21
C PRO A 112 -2.08 6.39 26.32
N ASP A 113 -3.29 6.08 26.80
CA ASP A 113 -4.34 5.45 26.00
C ASP A 113 -4.85 6.37 24.87
#